data_AF-A0A0N0XHE0-F1
#
_entry.id   AF-A0A0N0XHE0-F1
#
_cell.length_a   1.000
_cell.length_b   1.000
_cell.length_c   1.000
_cell.angle_alpha   90.00
_cell.angle_beta   90.00
_cell.angle_gamma   90.00
#
_symmetry.space_group_name_H-M   'P 1'
#
loop_
_entity.id
_entity.type
_entity.pdbx_description
1 polymer ?
#
loop_
_entity_poly.entity_id
_entity_poly.type
_entity_poly.pdbx_seq_one_letter_code
_entity_poly.pdbx_strand_id
1 'polypeptide(L)'
;MKKTKKQELHRLMEVYGKVVNSLASLDHPTPKLIIDTWPSTRQKFFEMLESKATGMTPSVLVGGLKQGLLEMPQVFGGMPVDLEKKAVESYLSVINEELPEFFAQMDADLQVILGRGRIRSEKEFYLVRLMLDQAEKDGQTVIIEQLMGLISPYESR
;
A
#
# COMPACT_ATOMS: atom_id res chain seq x y z
N MET A 1 -7.91 22.27 10.71
CA MET A 1 -7.87 21.43 11.93
C MET A 1 -7.09 20.17 11.64
N LYS A 2 -6.11 19.77 12.46
CA LYS A 2 -5.41 18.48 12.30
C LYS A 2 -6.39 17.34 12.62
N LYS A 3 -6.55 16.35 11.73
CA LYS A 3 -7.35 15.14 12.00
C LYS A 3 -6.74 14.41 13.20
N THR A 4 -7.57 13.88 14.09
CA THR A 4 -7.08 13.04 15.19
C THR A 4 -6.59 11.70 14.62
N LYS A 5 -5.70 11.01 15.34
CA LYS A 5 -5.23 9.68 14.90
C LYS A 5 -6.35 8.65 14.79
N LYS A 6 -7.41 8.81 15.59
CA LYS A 6 -8.64 8.02 15.46
C LYS A 6 -9.35 8.30 14.13
N GLN A 7 -9.53 9.57 13.76
CA GLN A 7 -10.14 9.92 12.46
C GLN A 7 -9.29 9.44 11.28
N GLU A 8 -7.97 9.54 11.36
CA GLU A 8 -7.05 9.01 10.35
C GLU A 8 -7.17 7.49 10.22
N LEU A 9 -7.25 6.78 11.35
CA LEU A 9 -7.46 5.34 11.38
C LEU A 9 -8.78 4.93 10.71
N HIS A 10 -9.89 5.58 11.05
CA HIS A 10 -11.19 5.32 10.43
C HIS A 10 -11.13 5.52 8.91
N ARG A 11 -10.53 6.63 8.44
CA ARG A 11 -10.36 6.88 7.00
C ARG A 11 -9.53 5.80 6.33
N LEU A 12 -8.41 5.36 6.93
CA LEU A 12 -7.61 4.28 6.37
C LEU A 12 -8.43 2.99 6.26
N MET A 13 -9.21 2.63 7.27
CA MET A 13 -10.10 1.45 7.20
C MET A 13 -11.14 1.56 6.08
N GLU A 14 -11.70 2.75 5.85
CA GLU A 14 -12.63 2.98 4.73
C GLU A 14 -11.93 2.80 3.38
N VAL A 15 -10.70 3.30 3.24
CA VAL A 15 -9.88 3.12 2.02
C VAL A 15 -9.62 1.64 1.76
N TYR A 16 -9.21 0.88 2.79
CA TYR A 16 -9.06 -0.58 2.64
C TYR A 16 -10.36 -1.25 2.21
N GLY A 17 -11.52 -0.82 2.75
CA GLY A 17 -12.82 -1.32 2.28
C GLY A 17 -13.08 -1.04 0.81
N LYS A 18 -12.71 0.16 0.31
CA LYS A 18 -12.83 0.51 -1.11
C LYS A 18 -11.87 -0.31 -1.98
N VAL A 19 -10.64 -0.56 -1.52
CA VAL A 19 -9.69 -1.46 -2.19
C VAL A 19 -10.26 -2.88 -2.27
N VAL A 20 -10.75 -3.42 -1.15
CA VAL A 20 -11.34 -4.77 -1.12
C VAL A 20 -12.51 -4.88 -2.10
N ASN A 21 -13.36 -3.87 -2.17
CA ASN A 21 -14.48 -3.84 -3.09
C ASN A 21 -14.04 -3.73 -4.56
N SER A 22 -12.96 -3.01 -4.88
CA SER A 22 -12.48 -2.89 -6.27
C SER A 22 -11.95 -4.23 -6.80
N LEU A 23 -11.45 -5.10 -5.91
CA LEU A 23 -10.97 -6.44 -6.24
C LEU A 23 -12.10 -7.45 -6.50
N ALA A 24 -13.37 -7.14 -6.17
CA ALA A 24 -14.49 -8.09 -6.27
C ALA A 24 -14.81 -8.55 -7.70
N SER A 25 -14.36 -7.80 -8.70
CA SER A 25 -14.52 -8.16 -10.11
C SER A 25 -13.49 -9.19 -10.61
N LEU A 26 -12.46 -9.50 -9.81
CA LEU A 26 -11.37 -10.38 -10.17
C LEU A 26 -11.67 -11.81 -9.70
N ASP A 27 -11.96 -12.70 -10.65
CA ASP A 27 -12.19 -14.12 -10.38
C ASP A 27 -10.87 -14.87 -10.15
N HIS A 28 -10.34 -14.72 -8.93
CA HIS A 28 -9.10 -15.39 -8.51
C HIS A 28 -9.11 -15.67 -6.99
N PRO A 29 -8.52 -16.78 -6.52
CA PRO A 29 -8.50 -17.13 -5.10
C PRO A 29 -7.92 -16.04 -4.18
N THR A 30 -6.90 -15.31 -4.64
CA THR A 30 -6.24 -14.25 -3.87
C THR A 30 -7.17 -13.08 -3.52
N PRO A 31 -7.77 -12.34 -4.49
CA PRO A 31 -8.84 -11.37 -4.24
C PRO A 31 -9.97 -11.91 -3.36
N LYS A 32 -10.42 -13.14 -3.63
CA LYS A 32 -11.52 -13.75 -2.87
C LYS A 32 -11.18 -13.92 -1.39
N LEU A 33 -9.97 -14.41 -1.08
CA LEU A 33 -9.51 -14.53 0.30
C LEU A 33 -9.46 -13.18 1.01
N ILE A 34 -9.00 -12.13 0.33
CA ILE A 34 -8.96 -10.76 0.88
C ILE A 34 -10.38 -10.29 1.21
N ILE A 35 -11.33 -10.47 0.28
CA ILE A 35 -12.73 -10.08 0.45
C ILE A 35 -13.38 -10.83 1.60
N ASP A 36 -13.21 -12.16 1.66
CA ASP A 36 -13.82 -13.02 2.66
C ASP A 36 -13.28 -12.73 4.08
N THR A 37 -12.00 -12.39 4.20
CA THR A 37 -11.36 -12.17 5.49
C THR A 37 -11.50 -10.72 6.00
N TRP A 38 -11.69 -9.75 5.10
CA TRP A 38 -11.70 -8.33 5.44
C TRP A 38 -12.69 -7.94 6.56
N PRO A 39 -13.95 -8.39 6.59
CA PRO A 39 -14.87 -8.03 7.66
C PRO A 39 -14.35 -8.43 9.05
N SER A 40 -13.80 -9.65 9.16
CA SER A 40 -13.25 -10.17 10.41
C SER A 40 -11.97 -9.44 10.82
N THR A 41 -11.10 -9.12 9.86
CA THR A 41 -9.87 -8.35 10.09
C THR A 41 -10.18 -6.94 10.57
N ARG A 42 -11.13 -6.26 9.92
CA ARG A 42 -11.60 -4.92 10.32
C ARG A 42 -12.17 -4.93 11.74
N GLN A 43 -12.98 -5.93 12.09
CA GLN A 43 -13.53 -6.07 13.44
C GLN A 43 -12.42 -6.23 14.49
N LYS A 44 -11.45 -7.12 14.25
CA LYS A 44 -10.31 -7.34 15.16
C LYS A 44 -9.54 -6.05 15.46
N PHE A 45 -9.35 -5.17 14.47
CA PHE A 45 -8.71 -3.88 14.70
C PHE A 45 -9.49 -2.97 15.67
N PHE A 46 -10.82 -2.95 15.59
CA PHE A 46 -11.65 -2.20 16.53
C PHE A 46 -11.60 -2.81 17.93
N GLU A 47 -11.68 -4.14 18.05
CA GLU A 47 -11.55 -4.85 19.33
C GLU A 47 -10.19 -4.58 19.98
N MET A 48 -9.10 -4.55 19.20
CA MET A 48 -7.76 -4.23 19.70
C MET A 48 -7.64 -2.81 20.30
N LEU A 49 -8.40 -1.84 19.78
CA LEU A 49 -8.43 -0.47 20.31
C LEU A 49 -9.23 -0.35 21.60
N GLU A 50 -10.28 -1.15 21.75
CA GLU A 50 -11.12 -1.18 22.95
C GLU A 50 -10.44 -1.95 24.09
N SER A 51 -9.63 -2.95 23.74
CA SER A 51 -8.84 -3.71 24.70
C SER A 51 -7.64 -2.92 25.21
N LYS A 52 -7.74 -2.43 26.46
CA LYS A 52 -6.64 -1.74 27.17
C LYS A 52 -5.42 -2.64 27.43
N ALA A 53 -5.51 -3.96 27.19
CA ALA A 53 -4.47 -4.94 27.50
C ALA A 53 -3.43 -5.12 26.38
N THR A 54 -3.69 -4.61 25.17
CA THR A 54 -2.85 -4.90 23.99
C THR A 54 -1.70 -3.90 23.78
N GLY A 55 -1.71 -2.76 24.49
CA GLY A 55 -0.80 -1.65 24.22
C GLY A 55 -0.99 -0.99 22.84
N MET A 56 -2.01 -1.42 22.09
CA MET A 56 -2.31 -0.86 20.76
C MET A 56 -2.91 0.52 20.89
N THR A 57 -2.30 1.49 20.22
CA THR A 57 -2.81 2.86 20.11
C THR A 57 -3.25 3.13 18.68
N PRO A 58 -4.15 4.11 18.46
CA PRO A 58 -4.49 4.54 17.10
C PRO A 58 -3.28 4.91 16.26
N SER A 59 -2.22 5.47 16.85
CA SER A 59 -0.99 5.82 16.14
C SER A 59 -0.24 4.59 15.63
N VAL A 60 -0.15 3.53 16.43
CA VAL A 60 0.50 2.27 16.04
C VAL A 60 -0.26 1.61 14.89
N LEU A 61 -1.59 1.54 14.99
CA LEU A 61 -2.43 0.98 13.92
C LEU A 61 -2.38 1.80 12.63
N VAL A 62 -2.39 3.14 12.72
CA VAL A 62 -2.20 4.01 11.55
C VAL A 62 -0.86 3.72 10.87
N GLY A 63 0.21 3.55 11.65
CA GLY A 63 1.53 3.19 11.11
C GLY A 63 1.51 1.86 10.36
N GLY A 64 0.96 0.81 11.00
CA GLY A 64 0.83 -0.51 10.40
C GLY A 64 -0.03 -0.53 9.15
N LEU A 65 -1.17 0.17 9.14
CA LEU A 65 -2.02 0.25 7.95
C LEU A 65 -1.36 0.98 6.79
N LYS A 66 -0.61 2.06 7.06
CA LYS A 66 0.15 2.76 6.01
C LYS A 66 1.25 1.86 5.43
N GLN A 67 1.90 1.07 6.28
CA GLN A 67 2.86 0.07 5.81
C GLN A 67 2.17 -1.01 4.97
N GLY A 68 1.02 -1.51 5.40
CA GLY A 68 0.23 -2.48 4.62
C GLY A 68 -0.19 -1.94 3.25
N LEU A 69 -0.42 -0.63 3.10
CA LEU A 69 -0.66 -0.02 1.78
C LEU A 69 0.58 -0.10 0.88
N LEU A 70 1.79 0.05 1.42
CA LEU A 70 3.02 -0.13 0.63
C LEU A 70 3.20 -1.57 0.17
N GLU A 71 2.81 -2.53 1.02
CA GLU A 71 3.04 -3.96 0.81
C GLU A 71 1.93 -4.64 -0.02
N MET A 72 0.72 -4.07 -0.07
CA MET A 72 -0.45 -4.69 -0.71
C MET A 72 -0.20 -5.16 -2.16
N PRO A 73 0.48 -4.41 -3.05
CA PRO A 73 0.74 -4.88 -4.41
C PRO A 73 1.46 -6.23 -4.47
N GLN A 74 2.34 -6.52 -3.50
CA GLN A 74 3.08 -7.80 -3.44
C GLN A 74 2.16 -9.00 -3.21
N VAL A 75 1.01 -8.79 -2.57
CA VAL A 75 0.00 -9.85 -2.37
C VAL A 75 -0.53 -10.36 -3.71
N PHE A 76 -0.45 -9.53 -4.76
CA PHE A 76 -0.92 -9.87 -6.11
C PHE A 76 0.14 -10.60 -6.95
N GLY A 77 1.42 -10.62 -6.56
CA GLY A 77 2.56 -11.10 -7.35
C GLY A 77 2.62 -12.61 -7.65
N GLY A 78 1.56 -13.36 -7.33
CA GLY A 78 1.40 -14.78 -7.71
C GLY A 78 0.21 -15.03 -8.64
N MET A 79 -0.51 -13.98 -9.05
CA MET A 79 -1.62 -14.08 -9.98
C MET A 79 -1.11 -14.13 -11.43
N PRO A 80 -1.93 -14.61 -12.39
CA PRO A 80 -1.64 -14.41 -13.82
C PRO A 80 -1.39 -12.92 -14.11
N VAL A 81 -0.41 -12.62 -14.96
CA VAL A 81 0.07 -11.25 -15.24
C VAL A 81 -1.07 -10.27 -15.54
N ASP A 82 -2.05 -10.66 -16.35
CA ASP A 82 -3.20 -9.81 -16.70
C ASP A 82 -4.10 -9.50 -15.49
N LEU A 83 -4.24 -10.45 -14.55
CA LEU A 83 -5.02 -10.27 -13.32
C LEU A 83 -4.23 -9.48 -12.27
N GLU A 84 -2.93 -9.75 -12.14
CA GLU A 84 -2.02 -8.96 -11.30
C GLU A 84 -2.08 -7.49 -11.70
N LYS A 85 -1.89 -7.19 -12.99
CA LYS A 85 -1.95 -5.83 -13.52
C LYS A 85 -3.29 -5.15 -13.19
N LYS A 86 -4.41 -5.83 -13.42
CA LYS A 86 -5.75 -5.28 -13.11
C LYS A 86 -5.95 -5.03 -11.61
N ALA A 87 -5.43 -5.90 -10.75
CA ALA A 87 -5.49 -5.75 -9.30
C ALA A 87 -4.68 -4.54 -8.85
N VAL A 88 -3.44 -4.41 -9.31
CA VAL A 88 -2.55 -3.28 -9.02
C VAL A 88 -3.16 -1.97 -9.54
N GLU A 89 -3.66 -1.94 -10.78
CA GLU A 89 -4.29 -0.73 -11.34
C GLU A 89 -5.54 -0.30 -10.55
N SER A 90 -6.37 -1.27 -10.16
CA SER A 90 -7.58 -1.02 -9.36
C SER A 90 -7.23 -0.54 -7.96
N TYR A 91 -6.20 -1.14 -7.34
CA TYR A 91 -5.63 -0.71 -6.07
C TYR A 91 -5.11 0.74 -6.14
N LEU A 92 -4.20 1.03 -7.07
CA LEU A 92 -3.60 2.35 -7.26
C LEU A 92 -4.67 3.42 -7.53
N SER A 93 -5.71 3.10 -8.28
CA SER A 93 -6.80 4.03 -8.57
C SER A 93 -7.55 4.43 -7.30
N VAL A 94 -7.88 3.48 -6.42
CA VAL A 94 -8.52 3.77 -5.13
C VAL A 94 -7.62 4.62 -4.24
N ILE A 95 -6.32 4.31 -4.15
CA ILE A 95 -5.41 5.09 -3.30
C ILE A 95 -5.25 6.52 -3.80
N ASN A 96 -5.13 6.72 -5.12
CA ASN A 96 -5.04 8.05 -5.73
C ASN A 96 -6.29 8.90 -5.46
N GLU A 97 -7.48 8.31 -5.53
CA GLU A 97 -8.74 9.01 -5.29
C GLU A 97 -8.94 9.34 -3.80
N GLU A 98 -8.67 8.37 -2.92
CA GLU A 98 -9.07 8.46 -1.51
C GLU A 98 -7.99 9.03 -0.59
N LEU A 99 -6.71 8.91 -0.98
CA LEU A 99 -5.53 9.31 -0.22
C LEU A 99 -4.50 10.03 -1.12
N PRO A 100 -4.84 11.13 -1.82
CA PRO A 100 -3.89 11.84 -2.66
C PRO A 100 -2.65 12.34 -1.87
N GLU A 101 -2.80 12.62 -0.57
CA GLU A 101 -1.67 13.00 0.27
C GLU A 101 -0.68 11.86 0.55
N PHE A 102 -1.08 10.60 0.33
CA PHE A 102 -0.23 9.44 0.54
C PHE A 102 0.86 9.38 -0.52
N PHE A 103 0.50 9.51 -1.80
CA PHE A 103 1.47 9.59 -2.89
C PHE A 103 2.33 10.85 -2.82
N ALA A 104 1.76 12.01 -2.46
CA ALA A 104 2.55 13.23 -2.28
C ALA A 104 3.66 13.07 -1.21
N GLN A 105 3.39 12.34 -0.12
CA GLN A 105 4.40 12.03 0.88
C GLN A 105 5.43 11.02 0.34
N MET A 106 4.97 10.01 -0.39
CA MET A 106 5.87 9.02 -1.01
C MET A 106 6.79 9.64 -2.06
N ASP A 107 6.31 10.60 -2.84
CA ASP A 107 7.13 11.35 -3.80
C ASP A 107 8.26 12.08 -3.08
N ALA A 108 7.96 12.78 -1.98
CA ALA A 108 8.98 13.46 -1.18
C ALA A 108 10.02 12.48 -0.64
N ASP A 109 9.58 11.34 -0.11
CA ASP A 109 10.46 10.28 0.39
C ASP A 109 11.29 9.66 -0.76
N LEU A 110 10.69 9.49 -1.94
CA LEU A 110 11.34 8.95 -3.13
C LEU A 110 12.46 9.88 -3.61
N GLN A 111 12.25 11.20 -3.62
CA GLN A 111 13.31 12.15 -3.98
C GLN A 111 14.53 12.03 -3.07
N VAL A 112 14.34 11.77 -1.77
CA VAL A 112 15.43 11.52 -0.82
C VAL A 112 16.16 10.22 -1.15
N ILE A 113 15.44 9.16 -1.53
CA ILE A 113 16.03 7.87 -1.91
C ILE A 113 16.81 8.00 -3.21
N LEU A 114 16.26 8.67 -4.22
CA LEU A 114 16.90 8.93 -5.51
C LEU A 114 18.16 9.77 -5.35
N GLY A 115 18.11 10.86 -4.58
CA GLY A 115 19.28 11.69 -4.31
C GLY A 115 20.40 10.94 -3.58
N ARG A 116 20.05 9.90 -2.82
CA ARG A 116 21.01 9.00 -2.16
C ARG A 116 21.49 7.86 -3.06
N GLY A 117 20.73 7.49 -4.10
CA GLY A 117 21.07 6.43 -5.06
C GLY A 117 21.05 5.01 -4.49
N ARG A 118 20.47 4.76 -3.30
CA ARG A 118 20.34 3.41 -2.73
C ARG A 118 19.19 3.25 -1.74
N ILE A 119 18.59 2.07 -1.77
CA ILE A 119 17.63 1.57 -0.76
C ILE A 119 18.39 1.05 0.46
N ARG A 120 17.95 1.46 1.67
CA ARG A 120 18.59 1.08 2.95
C ARG A 120 17.72 0.26 3.88
N SER A 121 16.42 0.14 3.59
CA SER A 121 15.48 -0.61 4.43
C SER A 121 14.38 -1.22 3.58
N GLU A 122 13.72 -2.22 4.15
CA GLU A 122 12.59 -2.91 3.52
C GLU A 122 11.41 -1.95 3.26
N LYS A 123 11.13 -1.03 4.19
CA LYS A 123 10.11 0.00 3.99
C LYS A 123 10.41 0.87 2.75
N GLU A 124 11.67 1.25 2.53
CA GLU A 124 12.05 2.00 1.34
C GLU A 124 11.95 1.16 0.07
N PHE A 125 12.22 -0.15 0.17
CA PHE A 125 12.02 -1.08 -0.94
C PHE A 125 10.54 -1.12 -1.36
N TYR A 126 9.61 -1.33 -0.43
CA TYR A 126 8.17 -1.35 -0.77
C TYR A 126 7.67 0.00 -1.29
N LEU A 127 8.21 1.11 -0.77
CA LEU A 127 7.93 2.43 -1.33
C LEU A 127 8.36 2.53 -2.78
N VAL A 128 9.63 2.21 -3.08
CA VAL A 128 10.16 2.27 -4.46
C VAL A 128 9.40 1.34 -5.39
N ARG A 129 9.00 0.15 -4.92
CA ARG A 129 8.19 -0.79 -5.70
C ARG A 129 6.79 -0.25 -6.00
N LEU A 130 6.10 0.31 -5.00
CA LEU A 130 4.79 0.91 -5.22
C LEU A 130 4.87 2.12 -6.17
N MET A 131 5.94 2.91 -6.08
CA MET A 131 6.20 4.02 -7.02
C MET A 131 6.51 3.52 -8.43
N LEU A 132 7.13 2.35 -8.57
CA LEU A 132 7.36 1.71 -9.87
C LEU A 132 6.01 1.30 -10.49
N ASP A 133 5.17 0.61 -9.72
CA ASP A 133 3.83 0.20 -10.19
C ASP A 133 3.01 1.43 -10.65
N GLN A 134 3.08 2.54 -9.92
CA GLN A 134 2.44 3.80 -10.30
C GLN A 134 3.07 4.41 -11.56
N ALA A 135 4.40 4.43 -11.69
CA ALA A 135 5.09 4.93 -12.87
C ALA A 135 4.78 4.10 -14.12
N GLU A 136 4.66 2.77 -13.99
CA GLU A 136 4.26 1.85 -15.06
C GLU A 136 2.83 2.12 -15.52
N LYS A 137 1.89 2.31 -14.58
CA LYS A 137 0.52 2.71 -14.88
C LYS A 137 0.46 4.03 -15.66
N ASP A 138 1.28 5.01 -15.27
CA ASP A 138 1.31 6.34 -15.88
C ASP A 138 2.20 6.41 -17.14
N GLY A 139 2.91 5.34 -17.49
CA GLY A 139 3.79 5.28 -18.66
C GLY A 139 5.07 6.13 -18.54
N GLN A 140 5.57 6.37 -17.32
CA GLN A 140 6.71 7.25 -17.05
C GLN A 140 8.06 6.53 -17.20
N THR A 141 8.47 6.27 -18.44
CA THR A 141 9.66 5.45 -18.78
C THR A 141 10.95 5.88 -18.07
N VAL A 142 11.24 7.17 -17.98
CA VAL A 142 12.45 7.68 -17.31
C VAL A 142 12.45 7.35 -15.81
N ILE A 143 11.30 7.49 -15.15
CA ILE A 143 11.18 7.17 -13.72
C ILE A 143 11.29 5.66 -13.52
N ILE A 144 10.65 4.86 -14.39
CA ILE A 144 10.74 3.40 -14.36
C ILE A 144 12.21 2.93 -14.38
N GLU A 145 13.03 3.46 -15.29
CA GLU A 145 14.46 3.13 -15.37
C GLU A 145 15.21 3.49 -14.08
N GLN A 146 14.95 4.68 -13.51
CA GLN A 146 15.58 5.11 -12.26
C GLN A 146 15.21 4.20 -11.09
N LEU A 147 13.93 3.82 -10.97
CA LEU A 147 13.44 2.96 -9.89
C LEU A 147 13.98 1.53 -10.01
N MET A 148 14.03 0.96 -11.22
CA MET A 148 14.66 -0.35 -11.46
C MET A 148 16.15 -0.35 -11.10
N GLY A 149 16.85 0.76 -11.36
CA GLY A 149 18.24 0.96 -10.96
C GLY A 149 18.46 0.97 -9.44
N LEU A 150 17.44 1.30 -8.65
CA LEU A 150 17.46 1.20 -7.18
C LEU A 150 17.10 -0.20 -6.67
N ILE A 151 16.12 -0.85 -7.31
CA ILE A 151 15.59 -2.17 -6.91
C ILE A 151 16.63 -3.27 -7.15
N SER A 152 17.19 -3.36 -8.36
CA SER A 152 18.06 -4.49 -8.75
C SER A 152 19.27 -4.67 -7.80
N PRO A 153 20.00 -3.61 -7.39
CA PRO A 153 21.11 -3.73 -6.46
C PRO A 153 20.69 -3.98 -5.00
N TYR A 154 19.42 -3.79 -4.65
CA TYR A 154 18.89 -4.12 -3.32
C TYR A 154 18.52 -5.61 -3.24
N GLU A 155 17.88 -6.14 -4.28
CA GLU A 155 17.49 -7.56 -4.38
C GLU A 155 18.70 -8.51 -4.54
N SER A 156 19.82 -8.00 -5.06
CA SER A 156 21.05 -8.78 -5.27
C SER A 156 21.99 -8.85 -4.05
N ARG A 157 21.57 -8.36 -2.88
CA ARG A 157 22.38 -8.34 -1.65
C ARG A 157 22.21 -9.60 -0.82
#